data_AF-A0A913WR98-F1
#
_entry.id   AF-A0A913WR98-F1
#
_cell.length_a   1.000
_cell.length_b   1.000
_cell.length_c   1.000
_cell.angle_alpha   90.00
_cell.angle_beta   90.00
_cell.angle_gamma   90.00
#
_symmetry.space_group_name_H-M   'P 1'
#
loop_
_entity.id
_entity.type
_entity.pdbx_description
1 polymer ?
#
loop_
_entity_poly.entity_id
_entity_poly.type
_entity_poly.pdbx_seq_one_letter_code
_entity_poly.pdbx_strand_id
1 'polypeptide(L)'
;LVPESLRWLIVKGKIQEARQTLQRIANVNGRDVRGDEINLPSYEKEEKSLGDVRVLFSKKYLVSTLVLWYNSLVGAMIYNGLHFTAPNLGGNMYLNWFLSGAGETLGTMMSIYVHTRFGRKKTTAGCEIMAGLASLVSVIIILYDDGSQ
;
A
#
# COMPACT_ATOMS: atom_id res chain seq x y z
N LEU A 1 3.31 21.71 -13.22
CA LEU A 1 4.40 21.41 -12.26
C LEU A 1 3.76 21.11 -10.91
N VAL A 2 3.85 19.87 -10.45
CA VAL A 2 3.31 19.46 -9.14
C VAL A 2 4.23 20.02 -8.05
N PRO A 3 3.70 20.70 -7.01
CA PRO A 3 4.53 21.20 -5.93
C PRO A 3 5.20 20.06 -5.17
N GLU A 4 6.42 20.30 -4.70
CA GLU A 4 7.17 19.32 -3.93
C GLU A 4 6.51 19.06 -2.56
N SER A 5 6.76 17.89 -1.97
CA SER A 5 6.06 17.51 -0.74
C SER A 5 6.39 18.47 0.41
N LEU A 6 5.35 18.94 1.11
CA LEU A 6 5.47 19.86 2.25
C LEU A 6 6.47 19.34 3.30
N ARG A 7 6.44 18.02 3.53
CA ARG A 7 7.32 17.33 4.48
C ARG A 7 8.79 17.41 4.07
N TRP A 8 9.11 17.28 2.79
CA TRP A 8 10.49 17.40 2.29
C TRP A 8 11.01 18.83 2.45
N LEU A 9 10.17 19.82 2.12
CA LEU A 9 10.51 21.24 2.27
C LEU A 9 10.81 21.61 3.74
N ILE A 10 10.01 21.10 4.68
CA ILE A 10 10.24 21.28 6.12
C ILE A 10 11.57 20.63 6.54
N VAL A 11 11.84 19.38 6.14
CA VAL A 11 13.07 18.66 6.51
C VAL A 11 14.33 19.31 5.93
N LYS A 12 14.25 19.88 4.73
CA LYS A 12 15.36 20.62 4.12
C LYS A 12 15.55 22.03 4.69
N GLY A 13 14.69 22.46 5.61
CA GLY A 13 14.72 23.82 6.19
C GLY A 13 14.22 24.90 5.23
N LYS A 14 13.58 24.53 4.12
CA LYS A 14 13.01 25.45 3.14
C LYS A 14 11.60 25.92 3.57
N ILE A 15 11.54 26.61 4.71
CA ILE A 15 10.28 27.03 5.34
C ILE A 15 9.47 28.00 4.46
N GLN A 16 10.13 28.87 3.70
CA GLN A 16 9.46 29.82 2.79
C GLN A 16 8.69 29.09 1.67
N GLU A 17 9.35 28.13 1.00
CA GLU A 17 8.73 27.30 -0.05
C GLU A 17 7.62 26.40 0.51
N ALA A 18 7.80 25.89 1.74
CA ALA A 18 6.77 25.12 2.43
C ALA A 18 5.52 25.96 2.70
N ARG A 19 5.66 27.20 3.19
CA ARG A 19 4.53 28.12 3.42
C ARG A 19 3.78 28.43 2.12
N GLN A 20 4.49 28.73 1.03
CA GLN A 20 3.86 28.99 -0.26
C GLN A 20 3.08 27.78 -0.77
N THR A 21 3.65 26.58 -0.62
CA THR A 21 3.00 25.33 -1.01
C THR A 21 1.74 25.10 -0.18
N LEU A 22 1.80 25.33 1.14
CA LEU A 22 0.64 25.19 2.01
C LEU A 22 -0.45 26.22 1.70
N GLN A 23 -0.08 27.46 1.43
CA GLN A 23 -1.03 28.52 1.07
C GLN A 23 -1.75 28.21 -0.25
N ARG A 24 -1.04 27.66 -1.24
CA ARG A 24 -1.68 27.16 -2.48
C ARG A 24 -2.69 26.05 -2.18
N ILE A 25 -2.33 25.08 -1.34
CA ILE A 25 -3.23 23.98 -0.94
C ILE A 25 -4.45 24.53 -0.19
N ALA A 26 -4.23 25.50 0.70
CA ALA A 26 -5.29 26.14 1.47
C ALA A 26 -6.28 26.89 0.57
N ASN A 27 -5.79 27.65 -0.40
CA ASN A 27 -6.61 28.35 -1.39
C ASN A 27 -7.45 27.36 -2.23
N VAL A 28 -6.86 26.24 -2.66
CA VAL A 28 -7.60 25.19 -3.38
C VAL A 28 -8.66 24.55 -2.49
N ASN A 29 -8.39 24.40 -1.20
CA ASN A 29 -9.33 23.86 -0.21
C ASN A 29 -10.30 24.91 0.36
N GLY A 30 -10.32 26.14 -0.17
CA GLY A 30 -11.22 27.21 0.25
C GLY A 30 -10.99 27.73 1.67
N ARG A 31 -9.80 27.49 2.25
CA ARG A 31 -9.40 28.04 3.56
C ARG A 31 -8.39 29.17 3.35
N ASP A 32 -8.73 30.37 3.78
CA ASP A 32 -7.78 31.50 3.79
C ASP A 32 -6.89 31.38 5.02
N VAL A 33 -5.70 30.82 4.84
CA VAL A 33 -4.71 30.69 5.91
C VAL A 33 -3.70 31.81 5.70
N ARG A 34 -3.80 32.86 6.53
CA ARG A 34 -2.83 33.96 6.54
C ARG A 34 -1.45 33.40 6.86
N GLY A 35 -0.45 33.77 6.06
CA GLY A 35 0.89 33.18 6.08
C GLY A 35 1.62 33.18 7.43
N ASP A 36 1.22 34.07 8.36
CA ASP A 36 1.77 34.20 9.71
C ASP A 36 1.16 33.24 10.75
N GLU A 37 -0.05 32.71 10.53
CA GLU A 37 -0.67 31.74 11.44
C GLU A 37 -0.21 30.29 11.19
N ILE A 38 0.58 30.09 10.13
CA ILE A 38 1.12 28.78 9.78
C ILE A 38 2.30 28.46 10.70
N ASN A 39 1.99 27.88 11.85
CA ASN A 39 2.93 27.19 12.72
C ASN A 39 3.38 25.89 12.04
N LEU A 40 4.36 25.99 11.14
CA LEU A 40 5.08 24.82 10.67
C LEU A 40 5.86 24.27 11.86
N PRO A 41 5.74 22.96 12.18
CA PRO A 41 6.60 22.36 13.19
C PRO A 41 8.04 22.59 12.74
N SER A 42 8.79 23.35 13.53
CA SER A 42 10.22 23.50 13.31
C SER A 42 10.81 22.12 13.57
N TYR A 43 11.13 21.41 12.50
CA TYR A 43 11.90 20.19 12.62
C TYR A 43 13.30 20.66 13.01
N GLU A 44 13.57 20.72 14.32
CA GLU A 44 14.95 20.69 14.79
C GLU A 44 15.63 19.59 14.01
N LYS A 45 16.77 19.91 13.40
CA LYS A 45 17.65 18.93 12.78
C LYS A 45 18.09 17.95 13.87
N GLU A 46 17.23 17.03 14.28
CA GLU A 46 17.71 15.72 14.62
C GLU A 46 18.43 15.29 13.35
N GLU A 47 19.77 15.23 13.43
CA GLU A 47 20.60 14.45 12.52
C GLU A 47 20.21 12.97 12.59
N LYS A 48 18.94 12.65 12.30
CA LYS A 48 18.57 11.35 11.81
C LYS A 48 19.14 11.30 10.41
N SER A 49 20.42 10.90 10.37
CA SER A 49 21.15 10.43 9.22
C SER A 49 20.15 9.92 8.19
N LEU A 50 20.15 10.56 7.02
CA LEU A 50 19.30 10.24 5.89
C LEU A 50 19.29 8.72 5.71
N GLY A 51 18.19 8.10 6.16
CA GLY A 51 17.89 6.67 6.12
C GLY A 51 19.05 5.75 5.79
N ASP A 52 19.96 5.52 6.75
CA ASP A 52 20.90 4.43 6.60
C ASP A 52 20.11 3.11 6.66
N VAL A 53 20.34 2.20 5.70
CA VAL A 53 19.69 0.88 5.66
C VAL A 53 19.93 0.10 6.95
N ARG A 54 21.00 0.43 7.68
CA ARG A 54 21.33 -0.11 9.00
C ARG A 54 20.30 0.25 10.07
N VAL A 55 19.55 1.34 9.93
CA VAL A 55 18.47 1.74 10.85
C VAL A 55 17.31 0.75 10.77
N LEU A 56 17.06 0.13 9.60
CA LEU A 56 16.02 -0.90 9.44
C LEU A 56 16.34 -2.18 10.21
N PHE A 57 17.64 -2.48 10.43
CA PHE A 57 18.13 -3.60 11.23
C PHE A 57 18.26 -3.27 12.72
N SER A 58 17.92 -2.05 13.14
CA SER A 58 17.91 -1.69 14.56
C SER A 58 16.78 -2.42 15.28
N LYS A 59 17.03 -2.93 16.50
CA LYS A 59 16.09 -3.80 17.27
C LYS A 59 14.65 -3.26 17.33
N LYS A 60 14.48 -1.94 17.31
CA LYS A 60 13.18 -1.26 17.35
C LYS A 60 12.38 -1.40 16.05
N TYR A 61 13.04 -1.44 14.88
CA TYR A 61 12.38 -1.49 13.57
C TYR A 61 12.46 -2.86 12.92
N LEU A 62 13.40 -3.72 13.35
CA LEU A 62 13.65 -5.03 12.77
C LEU A 62 12.39 -5.89 12.66
N VAL A 63 11.57 -5.95 13.72
CA VAL A 63 10.31 -6.73 13.70
C VAL A 63 9.33 -6.18 12.66
N SER A 64 9.21 -4.85 12.56
CA SER A 64 8.31 -4.23 11.58
C SER A 64 8.80 -4.45 10.14
N THR A 65 10.12 -4.35 9.92
CA THR A 65 10.74 -4.61 8.62
C THR A 65 10.57 -6.08 8.21
N LEU A 66 10.78 -7.02 9.13
CA LEU A 66 10.59 -8.44 8.86
C LEU A 66 9.13 -8.77 8.53
N VAL A 67 8.17 -8.21 9.27
CA VAL A 67 6.74 -8.41 8.98
C VAL A 67 6.38 -7.86 7.61
N LEU A 68 6.91 -6.69 7.23
CA LEU A 68 6.68 -6.12 5.90
C LEU A 68 7.31 -6.95 4.79
N TRP A 69 8.52 -7.48 4.99
CA TRP A 69 9.17 -8.38 4.05
C TRP A 69 8.41 -9.69 3.89
N TYR A 70 8.00 -10.29 5.01
CA TYR A 70 7.19 -11.51 4.99
C TYR A 70 5.88 -11.29 4.23
N ASN A 71 5.15 -10.20 4.52
CA ASN A 71 3.92 -9.86 3.83
C ASN A 71 4.15 -9.67 2.31
N SER A 72 5.23 -8.98 1.93
CA SER A 72 5.57 -8.77 0.52
C SER A 72 5.90 -10.08 -0.20
N LEU A 73 6.59 -11.01 0.47
CA LEU A 73 6.91 -12.33 -0.06
C LEU A 73 5.65 -13.18 -0.26
N VAL A 74 4.76 -13.21 0.74
CA VAL A 74 3.48 -13.91 0.65
C VAL A 74 2.63 -13.32 -0.49
N GLY A 75 2.54 -12.00 -0.59
CA GLY A 75 1.83 -11.32 -1.68
C GLY A 75 2.41 -11.68 -3.06
N ALA A 76 3.74 -11.71 -3.20
CA ALA A 76 4.38 -12.14 -4.43
C ALA A 76 4.08 -13.61 -4.76
N MET A 77 4.11 -14.51 -3.77
CA MET A 77 3.81 -15.93 -3.97
C MET A 77 2.37 -16.13 -4.45
N ILE A 78 1.40 -15.47 -3.82
CA ILE A 78 -0.02 -15.55 -4.20
C ILE A 78 -0.24 -14.96 -5.60
N TYR A 79 0.35 -13.79 -5.89
CA TYR A 79 0.22 -13.15 -7.19
C TYR A 79 0.77 -14.03 -8.32
N ASN A 80 1.97 -14.56 -8.14
CA ASN A 80 2.56 -15.47 -9.13
C ASN A 80 1.74 -16.77 -9.25
N GLY A 81 1.24 -17.31 -8.14
CA GLY A 81 0.37 -18.49 -8.14
C GLY A 81 -0.92 -18.26 -8.94
N LEU A 82 -1.57 -17.12 -8.76
CA LEU A 82 -2.76 -16.74 -9.53
C LEU A 82 -2.43 -16.58 -11.02
N HIS A 83 -1.29 -15.96 -11.33
CA HIS A 83 -0.85 -15.74 -12.71
C HIS A 83 -0.55 -17.04 -13.45
N PHE A 84 0.04 -18.03 -12.78
CA PHE A 84 0.29 -19.35 -13.35
C PHE A 84 -0.98 -20.20 -13.48
N THR A 85 -1.98 -20.00 -12.62
CA THR A 85 -3.26 -20.72 -12.68
C THR A 85 -4.24 -20.10 -13.69
N ALA A 86 -4.16 -18.79 -13.95
CA ALA A 86 -5.03 -18.08 -14.89
C ALA A 86 -5.15 -18.70 -16.30
N PRO A 87 -4.07 -19.21 -16.94
CA PRO A 87 -4.17 -19.90 -18.23
C PRO A 87 -4.61 -21.37 -18.12
N ASN A 88 -4.55 -21.99 -16.94
CA ASN A 88 -4.90 -23.39 -16.73
C ASN A 88 -6.38 -23.62 -16.38
N LEU A 89 -7.16 -22.56 -16.14
CA LEU A 89 -8.62 -22.66 -16.15
C LEU A 89 -9.05 -22.95 -17.59
N GLY A 90 -9.40 -24.20 -17.90
CA GLY A 90 -9.79 -24.63 -19.24
C GLY A 90 -10.85 -23.71 -19.88
N GLY A 91 -10.70 -23.42 -21.18
CA GLY A 91 -11.57 -22.52 -21.93
C GLY A 91 -10.79 -21.57 -22.86
N ASN A 92 -11.35 -20.37 -23.11
CA ASN A 92 -10.69 -19.34 -23.90
C ASN A 92 -9.80 -18.44 -23.01
N MET A 93 -8.48 -18.57 -23.16
CA MET A 93 -7.47 -17.84 -22.39
C MET A 93 -7.68 -16.31 -22.37
N TYR A 94 -8.16 -15.73 -23.48
CA TYR A 94 -8.39 -14.29 -23.56
C TYR A 94 -9.56 -13.83 -22.68
N LEU A 95 -10.60 -14.65 -22.56
CA LEU A 95 -11.78 -14.35 -21.75
C LEU A 95 -11.45 -14.46 -20.26
N ASN A 96 -10.68 -15.48 -19.87
CA ASN A 96 -10.20 -15.64 -18.49
C ASN A 96 -9.31 -14.45 -18.09
N TRP A 97 -8.37 -14.05 -18.95
CA TRP A 97 -7.52 -12.89 -18.69
C TRP A 97 -8.33 -11.59 -18.50
N PHE A 98 -9.33 -11.38 -19.36
CA PHE A 98 -10.22 -10.23 -19.26
C PHE A 98 -11.02 -10.24 -17.95
N LEU A 99 -11.58 -11.39 -17.57
CA LEU A 99 -12.38 -11.53 -16.36
C LEU A 99 -11.53 -11.35 -15.09
N SER A 100 -10.31 -11.91 -15.07
CA SER A 100 -9.35 -11.71 -13.99
C SER A 100 -8.96 -10.24 -13.85
N GLY A 101 -8.64 -9.55 -14.95
CA GLY A 101 -8.31 -8.12 -14.92
C GLY A 101 -9.48 -7.23 -14.47
N ALA A 102 -10.71 -7.55 -14.89
CA ALA A 102 -11.91 -6.88 -14.41
C ALA A 102 -12.12 -7.10 -12.90
N GLY A 103 -11.95 -8.34 -12.42
CA GLY A 103 -12.03 -8.69 -11.01
C GLY A 103 -10.98 -7.97 -10.16
N GLU A 104 -9.73 -7.91 -10.62
CA GLU A 104 -8.65 -7.17 -9.95
C GLU A 104 -8.97 -5.66 -9.83
N THR A 105 -9.51 -5.08 -10.90
CA THR A 105 -9.89 -3.65 -10.93
C THR A 105 -10.99 -3.35 -9.91
N LEU A 106 -12.04 -4.17 -9.88
CA LEU A 106 -13.12 -4.00 -8.89
C LEU A 106 -12.63 -4.26 -7.47
N GLY A 107 -11.79 -5.27 -7.27
CA GLY A 107 -11.20 -5.60 -5.98
C GLY A 107 -10.31 -4.48 -5.42
N THR A 108 -9.49 -3.86 -6.27
CA THR A 108 -8.63 -2.74 -5.86
C THR A 108 -9.45 -1.49 -5.50
N MET A 109 -10.51 -1.17 -6.25
CA MET A 109 -11.43 -0.07 -5.89
C MET A 109 -12.09 -0.31 -4.52
N MET A 110 -12.57 -1.53 -4.26
CA MET A 110 -13.14 -1.91 -2.97
C MET A 110 -12.10 -1.83 -1.85
N SER A 111 -10.86 -2.27 -2.09
CA SER A 111 -9.78 -2.19 -1.12
C SER A 111 -9.48 -0.75 -0.70
N ILE A 112 -9.47 0.20 -1.64
CA ILE A 112 -9.28 1.63 -1.36
C ILE A 112 -10.38 2.16 -0.43
N TYR A 113 -11.64 1.80 -0.69
CA TYR A 113 -12.76 2.19 0.15
C TYR A 113 -12.65 1.63 1.58
N VAL A 114 -12.34 0.34 1.71
CA VAL A 114 -12.20 -0.33 3.02
C VAL A 114 -11.02 0.24 3.81
N HIS A 115 -9.88 0.51 3.16
CA HIS A 115 -8.72 1.14 3.80
C HIS A 115 -9.04 2.50 4.40
N THR A 116 -9.89 3.28 3.72
CA THR A 116 -10.29 4.61 4.17
C THR A 116 -11.22 4.54 5.40
N ARG A 117 -12.04 3.48 5.50
CA ARG A 117 -13.05 3.35 6.57
C ARG A 117 -12.56 2.64 7.84
N PHE A 118 -11.76 1.57 7.71
CA PHE A 118 -11.42 0.66 8.82
C PHE A 118 -9.98 0.82 9.36
N GLY A 119 -9.16 1.63 8.70
CA GLY A 119 -7.76 1.87 9.09
C GLY A 119 -6.80 0.79 8.59
N ARG A 120 -5.59 1.21 8.19
CA ARG A 120 -4.63 0.41 7.40
C ARG A 120 -4.30 -0.97 7.99
N LYS A 121 -4.04 -1.08 9.30
CA LYS A 121 -3.56 -2.34 9.92
C LYS A 121 -4.63 -3.44 9.95
N LYS A 122 -5.87 -3.09 10.29
CA LYS A 122 -6.96 -4.08 10.45
C LYS A 122 -7.41 -4.61 9.10
N THR A 123 -7.48 -3.74 8.09
CA THR A 123 -7.85 -4.16 6.75
C THR A 123 -6.80 -5.08 6.14
N THR A 124 -5.50 -4.75 6.23
CA THR A 124 -4.46 -5.63 5.69
C THR A 124 -4.47 -7.00 6.38
N ALA A 125 -4.60 -7.06 7.71
CA ALA A 125 -4.71 -8.33 8.43
C ALA A 125 -5.95 -9.13 8.01
N GLY A 126 -7.09 -8.47 7.84
CA GLY A 126 -8.33 -9.13 7.37
C GLY A 126 -8.20 -9.68 5.95
N CYS A 127 -7.62 -8.91 5.02
CA CYS A 127 -7.38 -9.35 3.64
C CYS A 127 -6.44 -10.56 3.57
N GLU A 128 -5.37 -10.57 4.37
CA GLU A 128 -4.43 -11.70 4.44
C GLU A 128 -5.10 -12.98 4.97
N ILE A 129 -5.93 -12.87 6.02
CA ILE A 129 -6.68 -14.01 6.55
C ILE A 129 -7.65 -14.55 5.50
N MET A 130 -8.40 -13.67 4.82
CA MET A 130 -9.32 -14.08 3.76
C MET A 130 -8.59 -14.73 2.58
N ALA A 131 -7.44 -14.18 2.16
CA ALA A 131 -6.63 -14.75 1.10
C ALA A 131 -6.08 -16.13 1.48
N GLY A 132 -5.61 -16.31 2.71
CA GLY A 132 -5.16 -17.60 3.24
C GLY A 132 -6.28 -18.63 3.33
N LEU A 133 -7.49 -18.23 3.72
CA LEU A 133 -8.65 -19.13 3.71
C LEU A 133 -9.05 -19.52 2.28
N ALA A 134 -9.05 -18.56 1.34
CA ALA A 134 -9.39 -18.82 -0.05
C ALA A 134 -8.38 -19.76 -0.72
N SER A 135 -7.08 -19.62 -0.43
CA SER A 135 -6.06 -20.53 -0.97
C SER A 135 -6.16 -21.94 -0.40
N LEU A 136 -6.46 -22.09 0.90
CA LEU A 136 -6.72 -23.39 1.51
C LEU A 136 -7.94 -24.08 0.88
N VAL A 137 -9.03 -23.34 0.68
CA VAL A 137 -10.23 -23.85 -0.01
C VAL A 137 -9.91 -24.27 -1.44
N SER A 138 -9.13 -23.46 -2.18
CA SER A 138 -8.73 -23.80 -3.55
C SER A 138 -7.92 -25.10 -3.61
N VAL A 139 -7.01 -25.33 -2.64
CA VAL A 139 -6.25 -26.58 -2.54
C VAL A 139 -7.16 -27.76 -2.21
N ILE A 140 -8.11 -27.59 -1.28
CA ILE A 140 -9.08 -28.65 -0.93
C ILE A 140 -9.95 -29.02 -2.13
N ILE A 141 -10.39 -28.03 -2.92
CA ILE A 141 -11.17 -28.27 -4.13
C ILE A 141 -10.37 -29.08 -5.15
N ILE A 142 -9.12 -28.69 -5.42
CA ILE A 142 -8.24 -29.42 -6.35
C ILE A 142 -7.99 -30.85 -5.87
N LEU A 143 -7.74 -31.05 -4.57
CA LEU A 143 -7.52 -32.39 -4.00
C LEU A 143 -8.77 -33.27 -4.03
N TYR A 144 -9.97 -32.69 -3.99
CA TYR A 144 -11.22 -33.44 -4.11
C TYR A 144 -11.57 -33.77 -5.57
N ASP A 145 -11.12 -32.93 -6.51
CA ASP A 145 -11.33 -33.10 -7.96
C ASP A 145 -10.38 -34.14 -8.58
N ASP A 146 -9.22 -34.39 -7.96
CA ASP A 146 -8.27 -35.47 -8.35
C ASP A 146 -8.82 -36.91 -8.14
N GLY A 147 -10.07 -37.05 -7.66
CA GLY A 147 -10.76 -38.32 -7.44
C GLY A 147 -11.76 -38.73 -8.52
N SER A 148 -12.00 -37.92 -9.56
CA SER A 148 -12.92 -38.31 -10.64
C SER A 148 -12.56 -37.66 -11.98
N GLN A 149 -11.53 -38.15 -12.65
CA GLN A 149 -11.55 -38.66 -14.05
C GLN A 149 -10.29 -39.46 -14.34
#